data_AF-A0A2X1N171-F1
#
_entry.id   AF-A0A2X1N171-F1
#
_cell.length_a   1.000
_cell.length_b   1.000
_cell.length_c   1.000
_cell.angle_alpha   90.00
_cell.angle_beta   90.00
_cell.angle_gamma   90.00
#
_symmetry.space_group_name_H-M   'P 1'
#
loop_
_entity.id
_entity.type
_entity.pdbx_description
1 polymer ?
#
loop_
_entity_poly.entity_id
_entity_poly.type
_entity_poly.pdbx_seq_one_letter_code
_entity_poly.pdbx_strand_id
1 'polypeptide(L)'
;MRKITTAEALAAQIQDGATIAISGNGGGMVEADHILAAIEARFLQTGHPRDLTLIHSLGIGDRDCKGTNRFAHAEMLKRIIAGHFTWSPKMQALVKITRLKPTAFLVA
;
A
#
# COMPACT_ATOMS: atom_id res chain seq x y z
N MET A 1 1.67 27.14 9.14
CA MET A 1 2.98 26.88 8.49
C MET A 1 2.83 25.76 7.48
N ARG A 2 3.31 25.94 6.24
CA ARG A 2 3.29 24.91 5.20
C ARG A 2 4.55 24.04 5.36
N LYS A 3 4.40 22.79 5.77
CA LYS A 3 5.52 21.83 5.84
C LYS A 3 5.66 21.17 4.47
N ILE A 4 6.61 21.63 3.67
CA ILE A 4 6.94 21.07 2.35
C ILE A 4 8.18 20.20 2.51
N THR A 5 8.14 18.98 2.00
CA THR A 5 9.26 18.03 2.00
C THR A 5 9.13 17.08 0.81
N THR A 6 10.11 16.20 0.61
CA THR A 6 10.12 15.23 -0.50
C THR A 6 9.40 13.93 -0.13
N ALA A 7 9.04 13.13 -1.13
CA ALA A 7 8.38 11.84 -0.92
C ALA A 7 9.29 10.85 -0.18
N GLU A 8 10.59 10.88 -0.47
CA GLU A 8 11.61 10.03 0.17
C GLU A 8 11.76 10.38 1.65
N ALA A 9 11.77 11.67 1.98
CA ALA A 9 11.84 12.13 3.37
C ALA A 9 10.61 11.71 4.18
N LEU A 10 9.42 11.66 3.55
CA LEU A 10 8.21 11.13 4.19
C LEU A 10 8.26 9.61 4.30
N ALA A 11 8.66 8.91 3.24
CA ALA A 11 8.81 7.46 3.24
C ALA A 11 9.80 6.99 4.30
N ALA A 12 10.89 7.73 4.54
CA ALA A 12 11.89 7.44 5.58
C ALA A 12 11.33 7.53 7.01
N GLN A 13 10.26 8.30 7.24
CA GLN A 13 9.64 8.44 8.55
C GLN A 13 8.72 7.27 8.92
N ILE A 14 8.30 6.46 7.95
CA ILE A 14 7.42 5.32 8.18
C ILE A 14 8.21 4.20 8.85
N GLN A 15 7.80 3.80 10.05
CA GLN A 15 8.46 2.74 10.81
C GLN A 15 7.83 1.37 10.51
N ASP A 16 8.57 0.31 10.84
CA ASP A 16 8.02 -1.04 10.83
C ASP A 16 6.78 -1.13 11.74
N GLY A 17 5.78 -1.91 11.33
CA GLY A 17 4.52 -2.05 12.07
C GLY A 17 3.56 -0.86 11.97
N ALA A 18 3.91 0.19 11.21
CA ALA A 18 3.02 1.34 11.02
C ALA A 18 1.70 0.94 10.33
N THR A 19 0.65 1.70 10.62
CA THR A 19 -0.63 1.60 9.90
C THR A 19 -0.75 2.75 8.92
N ILE A 20 -1.03 2.42 7.66
CA ILE A 20 -1.19 3.38 6.56
C ILE A 20 -2.62 3.29 6.06
N ALA A 21 -3.35 4.40 6.13
CA ALA A 21 -4.64 4.56 5.48
C ALA A 21 -4.46 5.29 4.14
N ILE A 22 -4.94 4.68 3.07
CA ILE A 22 -4.90 5.26 1.72
C ILE A 22 -6.30 5.71 1.33
N SER A 23 -6.44 6.99 1.05
CA SER A 23 -7.59 7.55 0.34
C SER A 23 -7.34 7.53 -1.16
N GLY A 24 -8.37 7.20 -1.93
CA GLY A 24 -8.33 7.24 -3.39
C GLY A 24 -9.35 6.30 -4.00
N ASN A 25 -9.33 6.20 -5.32
CA ASN A 25 -10.07 5.21 -6.10
C ASN A 25 -9.24 4.78 -7.32
N GLY A 26 -9.63 3.66 -7.92
CA GLY A 26 -8.93 3.06 -9.04
C GLY A 26 -8.82 3.99 -10.25
N GLY A 27 -7.77 3.76 -11.04
CA GLY A 27 -7.40 4.64 -12.15
C GLY A 27 -6.66 5.91 -11.70
N GLY A 28 -6.11 5.93 -10.48
CA GLY A 28 -5.30 7.04 -9.96
C GLY A 28 -6.10 8.23 -9.42
N MET A 29 -7.41 8.07 -9.19
CA MET A 29 -8.27 9.16 -8.72
C MET A 29 -7.97 9.48 -7.26
N VAL A 30 -7.41 10.67 -7.01
CA VAL A 30 -7.01 11.16 -5.67
C VAL A 30 -5.96 10.25 -5.01
N GLU A 31 -5.19 9.50 -5.81
CA GLU A 31 -4.16 8.61 -5.30
C GLU A 31 -2.85 9.38 -5.08
N ALA A 32 -2.24 9.23 -3.90
CA ALA A 32 -0.93 9.81 -3.59
C ALA A 32 0.24 8.99 -4.18
N ASP A 33 0.16 8.58 -5.46
CA ASP A 33 1.05 7.59 -6.09
C ASP A 33 2.54 7.95 -5.93
N HIS A 34 2.91 9.24 -5.97
CA HIS A 34 4.30 9.65 -5.79
C HIS A 34 4.88 9.27 -4.41
N ILE A 35 4.06 9.36 -3.35
CA ILE A 35 4.48 8.91 -2.00
C ILE A 35 4.46 7.38 -1.92
N LEU A 36 3.46 6.72 -2.52
CA LEU A 36 3.40 5.25 -2.54
C LEU A 36 4.62 4.65 -3.26
N ALA A 37 5.06 5.26 -4.37
CA ALA A 37 6.26 4.90 -5.11
C ALA A 37 7.53 5.06 -4.26
N ALA A 38 7.64 6.14 -3.49
CA ALA A 38 8.79 6.36 -2.62
C ALA A 38 8.87 5.33 -1.47
N ILE A 39 7.72 4.91 -0.92
CA ILE A 39 7.65 3.86 0.11
C ILE A 39 8.11 2.52 -0.45
N GLU A 40 7.63 2.14 -1.64
CA GLU A 40 8.07 0.93 -2.32
C GLU A 40 9.56 0.96 -2.64
N ALA A 41 10.06 2.06 -3.21
CA ALA A 41 11.48 2.21 -3.53
C ALA A 41 12.35 2.04 -2.27
N ARG A 42 11.95 2.63 -1.14
CA ARG A 42 12.65 2.45 0.14
C ARG A 42 12.65 0.98 0.60
N PHE A 43 11.51 0.29 0.50
CA PHE A 43 11.41 -1.12 0.84
C PHE A 43 12.33 -1.97 -0.03
N LEU A 44 12.34 -1.76 -1.34
CA LEU A 44 13.21 -2.49 -2.27
C LEU A 44 14.69 -2.24 -2.00
N GLN A 45 15.07 -1.05 -1.57
CA GLN A 45 16.46 -0.69 -1.28
C GLN A 45 16.96 -1.21 0.07
N THR A 46 16.09 -1.21 1.09
CA THR A 46 16.52 -1.40 2.48
C THR A 46 15.91 -2.63 3.15
N GLY A 47 14.88 -3.23 2.54
CA GLY A 47 14.02 -4.21 3.17
C GLY A 47 13.04 -3.63 4.21
N HIS A 48 12.98 -2.31 4.39
CA HIS A 48 12.11 -1.62 5.35
C HIS A 48 11.28 -0.52 4.65
N PRO A 49 10.03 -0.26 5.09
CA PRO A 49 9.39 -0.77 6.30
C PRO A 49 8.76 -2.17 6.15
N ARG A 50 8.71 -2.92 7.25
CA ARG A 50 8.11 -4.27 7.35
C ARG A 50 6.86 -4.27 8.21
N ASP A 51 6.10 -5.36 8.12
CA ASP A 51 4.96 -5.65 9.00
C ASP A 51 3.86 -4.56 9.02
N LEU A 52 3.71 -3.81 7.94
CA LEU A 52 2.73 -2.73 7.86
C LEU A 52 1.30 -3.26 7.93
N THR A 53 0.39 -2.42 8.44
CA THR A 53 -1.05 -2.58 8.25
C THR A 53 -1.54 -1.58 7.21
N LEU A 54 -2.11 -2.06 6.11
CA LEU A 54 -2.65 -1.21 5.04
C LEU A 54 -4.18 -1.16 5.08
N ILE A 55 -4.77 0.03 4.96
CA ILE A 55 -6.22 0.24 5.01
C ILE A 55 -6.68 1.08 3.82
N HIS A 56 -7.69 0.62 3.09
CA HIS A 56 -8.37 1.41 2.05
C HIS A 56 -9.81 0.92 1.82
N SER A 57 -10.77 1.83 1.64
CA SER A 57 -12.18 1.47 1.44
C SER A 57 -12.53 1.14 -0.01
N LEU A 58 -11.90 1.81 -0.98
CA LEU A 58 -12.08 1.56 -2.42
C LEU A 58 -10.87 0.87 -3.01
N GLY A 59 -11.00 0.22 -4.16
CA GLY A 59 -9.85 -0.37 -4.84
C GLY A 59 -8.91 0.70 -5.36
N ILE A 60 -7.62 0.57 -5.05
CA ILE A 60 -6.56 1.53 -5.41
C ILE A 60 -5.65 0.89 -6.47
N GLY A 61 -5.07 1.71 -7.36
CA GLY A 61 -4.15 1.28 -8.40
C GLY A 61 -4.69 1.36 -9.82
N ASP A 62 -3.95 0.77 -10.75
CA ASP A 62 -4.05 0.93 -12.20
C ASP A 62 -4.26 -0.39 -12.95
N ARG A 63 -4.49 -1.50 -12.23
CA ARG A 63 -4.52 -2.89 -12.74
C ARG A 63 -3.17 -3.41 -13.24
N ASP A 64 -2.07 -2.75 -12.91
CA ASP A 64 -0.73 -3.21 -13.24
C ASP A 64 0.21 -3.11 -12.04
N CYS A 65 0.83 -1.95 -11.81
CA CYS A 65 1.93 -1.79 -10.87
C CYS A 65 1.77 -0.65 -9.85
N LYS A 66 0.77 0.23 -10.00
CA LYS A 66 0.56 1.38 -9.10
C LYS A 66 -0.39 1.08 -7.94
N GLY A 67 -0.57 2.04 -7.05
CA GLY A 67 -1.46 1.93 -5.91
C GLY A 67 -1.04 0.86 -4.93
N THR A 68 -2.00 0.05 -4.48
CA THR A 68 -1.70 -0.97 -3.46
C THR A 68 -0.82 -2.11 -3.99
N ASN A 69 -0.63 -2.25 -5.32
CA ASN A 69 0.37 -3.17 -5.88
C ASN A 69 1.79 -2.87 -5.39
N ARG A 70 2.09 -1.60 -5.09
CA ARG A 70 3.39 -1.16 -4.59
C ARG A 70 3.73 -1.69 -3.19
N PHE A 71 2.71 -2.19 -2.48
CA PHE A 71 2.84 -2.83 -1.18
C PHE A 71 2.77 -4.37 -1.29
N ALA A 72 2.63 -4.93 -2.49
CA ALA A 72 2.45 -6.36 -2.71
C ALA A 72 3.79 -7.13 -2.68
N HIS A 73 4.60 -6.85 -1.67
CA HIS A 73 5.89 -7.50 -1.43
C HIS A 73 5.79 -8.42 -0.20
N ALA A 74 6.46 -9.56 -0.24
CA ALA A 74 6.58 -10.41 0.94
C ALA A 74 7.22 -9.62 2.10
N GLU A 75 6.77 -9.86 3.33
CA GLU A 75 7.28 -9.24 4.56
C GLU A 75 6.99 -7.73 4.74
N MET A 76 6.63 -7.01 3.67
CA MET A 76 6.27 -5.59 3.76
C MET A 76 4.95 -5.38 4.51
N LEU A 77 3.96 -6.24 4.26
CA LEU A 77 2.66 -6.20 4.93
C LEU A 77 2.52 -7.34 5.94
N LYS A 78 1.98 -7.01 7.11
CA LYS A 78 1.44 -7.96 8.09
C LYS A 78 -0.07 -8.15 7.95
N ARG A 79 -0.78 -7.08 7.57
CA ARG A 79 -2.24 -7.05 7.46
C ARG A 79 -2.69 -6.08 6.37
N ILE A 80 -3.77 -6.43 5.71
CA ILE A 80 -4.51 -5.52 4.83
C ILE A 80 -6.01 -5.56 5.15
N ILE A 81 -6.62 -4.37 5.18
CA ILE A 81 -8.06 -4.15 5.39
C ILE A 81 -8.54 -3.35 4.16
N ALA A 82 -9.26 -4.03 3.28
CA ALA A 82 -9.61 -3.50 1.97
C ALA A 82 -11.08 -3.74 1.65
N GLY A 83 -11.73 -2.79 0.97
CA GLY A 83 -13.06 -3.00 0.39
C GLY A 83 -13.03 -3.93 -0.83
N HIS A 84 -12.12 -3.69 -1.78
CA HIS A 84 -11.89 -4.61 -2.91
C HIS A 84 -10.49 -4.43 -3.53
N PHE A 85 -10.03 -5.43 -4.28
CA PHE A 85 -8.69 -5.47 -4.89
C PHE A 85 -8.68 -5.41 -6.43
N THR A 86 -9.81 -5.06 -7.06
CA THR A 86 -9.99 -5.08 -8.53
C THR A 86 -8.87 -4.36 -9.31
N TRP A 87 -8.33 -3.29 -8.74
CA TRP A 87 -7.30 -2.44 -9.35
C TRP A 87 -5.86 -2.85 -9.00
N SER A 88 -5.67 -3.90 -8.18
CA SER A 88 -4.36 -4.33 -7.69
C SER A 88 -4.15 -5.85 -7.82
N PRO A 89 -3.88 -6.37 -9.03
CA PRO A 89 -3.72 -7.80 -9.26
C PRO A 89 -2.52 -8.41 -8.52
N LYS A 90 -1.42 -7.67 -8.32
CA LYS A 90 -0.28 -8.17 -7.53
C LYS A 90 -0.66 -8.37 -6.07
N MET A 91 -1.47 -7.45 -5.53
CA MET A 91 -2.02 -7.60 -4.17
C MET A 91 -2.97 -8.81 -4.09
N GLN A 92 -3.82 -9.02 -5.10
CA GLN A 92 -4.66 -10.23 -5.15
C GLN A 92 -3.83 -11.51 -5.14
N ALA A 93 -2.74 -11.54 -5.90
CA ALA A 93 -1.83 -12.69 -5.94
C ALA A 93 -1.20 -12.92 -4.57
N LEU A 94 -0.68 -11.87 -3.92
CA LEU A 94 -0.10 -11.95 -2.59
C LEU A 94 -1.11 -12.49 -1.57
N VAL A 95 -2.32 -11.93 -1.50
CA VAL A 95 -3.36 -12.39 -0.56
C VAL A 95 -3.74 -13.86 -0.76
N LYS A 96 -3.66 -14.39 -1.99
CA LYS A 96 -3.95 -15.81 -2.28
C LYS A 96 -2.84 -16.75 -1.81
N ILE A 97 -1.57 -16.33 -1.93
CA ILE A 97 -0.42 -17.21 -1.67
C ILE A 97 0.10 -17.13 -0.23
N THR A 98 -0.10 -16.00 0.46
CA THR A 98 0.39 -15.80 1.83
C THR A 98 -0.73 -15.94 2.85
N ARG A 99 -0.45 -16.54 4.02
CA ARG A 99 -1.31 -16.44 5.24
C ARG A 99 -1.28 -15.04 5.86
N LEU A 100 -1.14 -13.99 5.05
CA LEU A 100 -1.53 -12.64 5.47
C LEU A 100 -2.91 -12.76 6.09
N LYS A 101 -3.17 -12.16 7.25
CA LYS A 101 -4.54 -12.11 7.82
C LYS A 101 -5.30 -11.04 7.07
N PRO A 102 -5.98 -11.34 5.94
CA PRO A 102 -6.62 -10.32 5.15
C PRO A 102 -7.94 -10.09 5.86
N THR A 103 -8.04 -9.04 6.67
CA THR A 103 -9.34 -8.69 7.25
C THR A 103 -10.05 -7.84 6.20
N ALA A 104 -10.40 -8.47 5.09
CA ALA A 104 -11.20 -7.85 4.05
C ALA A 104 -12.64 -7.83 4.55
N PHE A 105 -13.13 -6.65 4.91
CA PHE A 105 -14.57 -6.42 4.95
C PHE A 105 -14.99 -6.18 3.51
N LEU A 106 -15.42 -7.25 2.84
CA LEU A 106 -16.10 -7.15 1.56
C LEU A 106 -17.47 -6.51 1.82
N VAL A 107 -17.52 -5.17 1.86
CA VAL A 107 -18.78 -4.47 1.64
C VAL A 107 -18.96 -4.45 0.12
N ALA A 108 -19.57 -5.51 -0.40
CA ALA A 108 -20.08 -5.55 -1.76
C ALA A 108 -21.30 -4.61 -1.88
#